data_AF-A0A080Z0Y6-F1
#
_entry.id   AF-A0A080Z0Y6-F1
#
_cell.length_a   1.000
_cell.length_b   1.000
_cell.length_c   1.000
_cell.angle_alpha   90.00
_cell.angle_beta   90.00
_cell.angle_gamma   90.00
#
_symmetry.space_group_name_H-M   'P 1'
#
loop_
_entity.id
_entity.type
_entity.pdbx_description
1 polymer ?
#
loop_
_entity_poly.entity_id
_entity_poly.type
_entity_poly.pdbx_seq_one_letter_code
_entity_poly.pdbx_strand_id
1 'polypeptide(L)'
;MSRPMMLRTLVPALRRPLYAPSRLFHACTALHASAASPAVAVESKSASSSVNDSQVLTLLEHSITQRLPTQALSHLAQLQTPPGVTLLQRLAVLLARQKKSRGHALRSFEILRGVYRAPGLKPDDYTKLASIYVMDACLRFRMLDHAMELYDEAANQAVVLDLPAYDGLLRALLDAKRVEEATEVLREVVNGEDVCPMEQTFLPVLVELVKSREYDDATELMRQGQTRGVDFTSETFHPLLVLAEKDTASTDSLIKFLSFVEDAWEEYKDFDPEEDLDDPENPFRSL
;
A
#
# COMPACT_ATOMS: atom_id res chain seq x y z
N MET A 1 -45.24 -14.11 0.36
CA MET A 1 -44.61 -14.96 1.39
C MET A 1 -43.62 -15.89 0.69
N SER A 2 -42.44 -16.05 1.32
CA SER A 2 -41.39 -17.04 1.06
C SER A 2 -40.43 -16.85 -0.13
N ARG A 3 -39.24 -16.32 0.23
CA ARG A 3 -37.93 -16.47 -0.43
C ARG A 3 -37.57 -17.95 -0.68
N PRO A 4 -36.54 -18.18 -1.50
CA PRO A 4 -35.36 -18.83 -0.95
C PRO A 4 -34.04 -18.14 -1.28
N MET A 5 -33.15 -18.13 -0.28
CA MET A 5 -31.69 -18.00 -0.42
C MET A 5 -31.12 -19.23 -1.14
N MET A 6 -29.98 -19.10 -1.84
CA MET A 6 -28.76 -19.86 -1.52
C MET A 6 -27.57 -19.53 -2.45
N LEU A 7 -26.43 -19.30 -1.79
CA LEU A 7 -25.03 -19.65 -2.10
C LEU A 7 -24.29 -19.13 -3.36
N ARG A 8 -23.42 -18.15 -3.08
CA ARG A 8 -21.95 -18.19 -3.27
C ARG A 8 -21.38 -19.46 -3.93
N THR A 9 -20.70 -19.30 -5.07
CA THR A 9 -19.50 -20.09 -5.45
C THR A 9 -18.66 -19.26 -6.46
N LEU A 10 -17.43 -18.91 -6.05
CA LEU A 10 -16.14 -19.39 -6.58
C LEU A 10 -15.60 -18.62 -7.80
N VAL A 11 -14.69 -17.70 -7.50
CA VAL A 11 -13.76 -17.04 -8.43
C VAL A 11 -12.69 -18.05 -8.90
N PRO A 12 -12.35 -18.12 -10.20
CA PRO A 12 -11.09 -18.69 -10.64
C PRO A 12 -10.01 -17.60 -10.70
N ALA A 13 -8.92 -17.87 -9.99
CA ALA A 13 -7.68 -17.11 -10.03
C ALA A 13 -7.13 -16.99 -11.45
N LEU A 14 -7.13 -15.77 -12.00
CA LEU A 14 -6.31 -15.43 -13.16
C LEU A 14 -4.93 -15.00 -12.64
N ARG A 15 -4.00 -15.96 -12.65
CA ARG A 15 -2.57 -15.68 -12.56
C ARG A 15 -2.17 -14.80 -13.75
N ARG A 16 -1.59 -13.63 -13.49
CA ARG A 16 -0.86 -12.85 -14.50
C ARG A 16 0.66 -13.05 -14.36
N PRO A 17 1.41 -12.84 -15.46
CA PRO A 17 2.78 -13.30 -15.60
C PRO A 17 3.79 -12.37 -14.93
N LEU A 18 4.88 -12.97 -14.46
CA LEU A 18 6.04 -12.30 -13.88
C LEU A 18 6.62 -11.29 -14.87
N TYR A 19 6.51 -9.99 -14.56
CA TYR A 19 7.33 -8.96 -15.18
C TYR A 19 8.59 -8.76 -14.34
N ALA A 20 9.73 -9.13 -14.91
CA ALA A 20 11.04 -8.93 -14.30
C ALA A 20 11.68 -7.65 -14.85
N PRO A 21 12.26 -6.79 -14.01
CA PRO A 21 13.33 -5.90 -14.44
C PRO A 21 14.67 -6.55 -14.11
N SER A 22 15.40 -6.87 -15.17
CA SER A 22 16.81 -7.23 -15.16
C SER A 22 17.64 -6.15 -14.46
N ARG A 23 18.13 -6.41 -13.24
CA ARG A 23 19.28 -5.68 -12.67
C ARG A 23 20.22 -6.66 -11.98
N LEU A 24 21.44 -6.69 -12.53
CA LEU A 24 22.59 -7.49 -12.09
C LEU A 24 22.88 -7.26 -10.61
N PHE A 25 22.62 -8.26 -9.78
CA PHE A 25 23.12 -8.30 -8.42
C PHE A 25 24.54 -8.87 -8.42
N HIS A 26 25.49 -8.09 -7.89
CA HIS A 26 26.75 -8.61 -7.41
C HIS A 26 26.50 -9.68 -6.35
N ALA A 27 26.99 -10.87 -6.63
CA ALA A 27 27.01 -11.99 -5.71
C ALA A 27 27.87 -11.62 -4.49
N CYS A 28 27.27 -11.56 -3.30
CA CYS A 28 28.00 -11.71 -2.06
C CYS A 28 28.09 -13.20 -1.72
N THR A 29 29.33 -13.62 -1.49
CA THR A 29 29.84 -14.98 -1.42
C THR A 29 29.25 -15.79 -0.27
N ALA A 30 28.85 -17.03 -0.62
CA ALA A 30 28.52 -18.07 0.34
C ALA A 30 29.77 -18.52 1.11
N LEU A 31 29.60 -18.64 2.44
CA LEU A 31 30.53 -19.32 3.33
C LEU A 31 30.64 -20.79 2.93
N HIS A 32 31.71 -21.15 2.22
CA HIS A 32 32.20 -22.53 2.16
C HIS A 32 33.33 -22.69 3.19
N ALA A 33 33.03 -23.31 4.33
CA ALA A 33 34.04 -23.86 5.22
C ALA A 33 34.33 -25.31 4.80
N SER A 34 35.59 -25.54 4.41
CA SER A 34 36.12 -26.83 3.98
C SER A 34 36.15 -27.85 5.13
N ALA A 35 35.75 -29.08 4.80
CA ALA A 35 35.82 -30.24 5.68
C ALA A 35 37.27 -30.73 5.87
N ALA A 36 37.65 -30.98 7.12
CA ALA A 36 38.58 -32.05 7.51
C ALA A 36 38.35 -32.36 9.00
N SER A 37 37.94 -33.59 9.29
CA SER A 37 37.86 -34.16 10.65
C SER A 37 39.24 -34.73 11.05
N PRO A 38 39.53 -34.94 12.35
CA PRO A 38 38.98 -36.14 13.00
C PRO A 38 38.42 -35.91 14.42
N ALA A 39 37.36 -36.67 14.69
CA ALA A 39 36.87 -37.21 15.94
C ALA A 39 37.59 -36.85 17.26
N VAL A 40 36.91 -36.08 18.12
CA VAL A 40 36.93 -36.25 19.60
C VAL A 40 35.58 -35.83 20.19
N ALA A 41 34.98 -36.76 20.95
CA ALA A 41 33.98 -36.63 22.02
C ALA A 41 32.73 -35.73 21.84
N VAL A 42 31.59 -36.42 21.84
CA VAL A 42 30.26 -35.93 22.20
C VAL A 42 30.26 -35.42 23.64
N GLU A 43 29.85 -34.15 23.87
CA GLU A 43 29.00 -33.74 25.00
C GLU A 43 28.58 -32.24 24.90
N SER A 44 27.26 -32.02 24.85
CA SER A 44 26.50 -30.84 25.30
C SER A 44 26.98 -29.41 24.96
N LYS A 45 26.69 -28.91 23.76
CA LYS A 45 26.68 -27.45 23.43
C LYS A 45 25.32 -26.88 23.01
N SER A 46 24.33 -27.72 22.75
CA SER A 46 23.01 -27.27 22.28
C SER A 46 22.15 -26.64 23.39
N ALA A 47 22.36 -27.01 24.66
CA ALA A 47 21.56 -26.50 25.76
C ALA A 47 21.99 -25.09 26.23
N SER A 48 23.28 -24.75 26.15
CA SER A 48 23.77 -23.42 26.58
C SER A 48 23.41 -22.32 25.58
N SER A 49 23.38 -22.61 24.28
CA SER A 49 22.96 -21.64 23.26
C SER A 49 21.45 -21.41 23.28
N SER A 50 20.65 -22.47 23.46
CA SER A 50 19.18 -22.37 23.55
C SER A 50 18.73 -21.62 24.80
N VAL A 51 19.41 -21.82 25.94
CA VAL A 51 19.10 -21.11 27.19
C VAL A 51 19.44 -19.62 27.07
N ASN A 52 20.55 -19.28 26.40
CA ASN A 52 20.92 -17.89 26.17
C ASN A 52 19.92 -17.17 25.24
N ASP A 53 19.52 -17.80 24.12
CA ASP A 53 18.51 -17.23 23.21
C ASP A 53 17.16 -17.03 23.94
N SER A 54 16.73 -17.97 24.78
CA SER A 54 15.49 -17.82 25.56
C SER A 54 15.50 -16.61 26.51
N GLN A 55 16.63 -16.35 27.16
CA GLN A 55 16.79 -15.17 28.02
C GLN A 55 16.79 -13.88 27.21
N VAL A 56 17.54 -13.84 26.10
CA VAL A 56 17.60 -12.67 25.19
C VAL A 56 16.23 -12.38 24.56
N LEU A 57 15.44 -13.40 24.22
CA LEU A 57 14.06 -13.26 23.75
C LEU A 57 13.16 -12.59 24.79
N THR A 58 13.30 -12.99 26.06
CA THR A 58 12.53 -12.38 27.17
C THR A 58 12.90 -10.90 27.35
N LEU A 59 14.19 -10.57 27.23
CA LEU A 59 14.67 -9.19 27.27
C LEU A 59 14.17 -8.37 26.07
N LEU A 60 14.16 -8.96 24.88
CA LEU A 60 13.62 -8.33 23.67
C LEU A 60 12.13 -7.99 23.82
N GLU A 61 11.32 -8.96 24.28
CA GLU A 61 9.90 -8.74 24.57
C GLU A 61 9.68 -7.65 25.61
N HIS A 62 10.50 -7.64 26.66
CA HIS A 62 10.48 -6.60 27.68
C HIS A 62 10.81 -5.22 27.08
N SER A 63 11.89 -5.09 26.32
CA SER A 63 12.28 -3.82 25.67
C SER A 63 11.21 -3.31 24.70
N ILE A 64 10.54 -4.21 23.95
CA ILE A 64 9.43 -3.83 23.06
C ILE A 64 8.26 -3.28 23.87
N THR A 65 7.91 -3.95 24.97
CA THR A 65 6.81 -3.53 25.87
C THR A 65 7.11 -2.19 26.53
N GLN A 66 8.36 -1.96 26.93
CA GLN A 66 8.83 -0.69 27.48
C GLN A 66 9.10 0.40 26.43
N ARG A 67 8.87 0.09 25.13
CA ARG A 67 9.08 1.00 24.01
C ARG A 67 10.52 1.54 23.91
N LEU A 68 11.50 0.68 24.14
CA LEU A 68 12.93 0.98 24.10
C LEU A 68 13.56 0.46 22.79
N PRO A 69 13.45 1.19 21.66
CA PRO A 69 13.80 0.69 20.32
C PRO A 69 15.28 0.32 20.19
N THR A 70 16.19 1.11 20.75
CA THR A 70 17.64 0.87 20.68
C THR A 70 18.04 -0.40 21.43
N GLN A 71 17.45 -0.62 22.61
CA GLN A 71 17.71 -1.83 23.39
C GLN A 71 17.13 -3.06 22.70
N ALA A 72 15.90 -2.96 22.18
CA ALA A 72 15.27 -4.04 21.42
C ALA A 72 16.12 -4.45 20.20
N LEU A 73 16.68 -3.49 19.45
CA LEU A 73 17.61 -3.79 18.35
C LEU A 73 18.90 -4.47 18.82
N SER A 74 19.45 -4.04 19.96
CA SER A 74 20.64 -4.69 20.55
C SER A 74 20.37 -6.14 20.93
N HIS A 75 19.21 -6.44 21.53
CA HIS A 75 18.81 -7.80 21.87
C HIS A 75 18.52 -8.64 20.63
N LEU A 76 17.86 -8.09 19.61
CA LEU A 76 17.64 -8.78 18.33
C LEU A 76 18.97 -9.23 17.69
N ALA A 77 20.00 -8.38 17.72
CA ALA A 77 21.31 -8.70 17.15
C ALA A 77 22.09 -9.79 17.90
N GLN A 78 21.70 -10.11 19.14
CA GLN A 78 22.33 -11.15 19.96
C GLN A 78 21.71 -12.53 19.75
N LEU A 79 20.54 -12.62 19.13
CA LEU A 79 19.84 -13.88 18.88
C LEU A 79 20.52 -14.67 17.75
N GLN A 80 20.72 -15.97 17.98
CA GLN A 80 21.21 -16.89 16.94
C GLN A 80 20.08 -17.44 16.09
N THR A 81 18.91 -17.61 16.70
CA THR A 81 17.68 -18.06 16.04
C THR A 81 16.76 -16.88 15.73
N PRO A 82 16.13 -16.83 14.55
CA PRO A 82 15.22 -15.76 14.22
C PRO A 82 13.98 -15.82 15.14
N PRO A 83 13.60 -14.70 15.77
CA PRO A 83 12.41 -14.66 16.62
C PRO A 83 11.13 -14.86 15.80
N GLY A 84 10.04 -15.21 16.49
CA GLY A 84 8.73 -15.42 15.86
C GLY A 84 8.21 -14.19 15.12
N VAL A 85 7.42 -14.44 14.06
CA VAL A 85 6.83 -13.41 13.18
C VAL A 85 6.13 -12.30 13.96
N THR A 86 5.28 -12.65 14.93
CA THR A 86 4.54 -11.67 15.73
C THR A 86 5.46 -10.73 16.50
N LEU A 87 6.57 -11.24 17.04
CA LEU A 87 7.54 -10.43 17.77
C LEU A 87 8.27 -9.47 16.83
N LEU A 88 8.65 -9.94 15.65
CA LEU A 88 9.26 -9.12 14.60
C LEU A 88 8.33 -8.01 14.11
N GLN A 89 7.05 -8.32 13.87
CA GLN A 89 6.06 -7.32 13.49
C GLN A 89 5.89 -6.25 14.58
N ARG A 90 5.82 -6.65 15.86
CA ARG A 90 5.74 -5.70 16.99
C ARG A 90 6.96 -4.79 17.07
N LEU A 91 8.15 -5.36 16.84
CA LEU A 91 9.38 -4.58 16.76
C LEU A 91 9.38 -3.61 15.58
N ALA A 92 8.99 -4.06 14.38
CA ALA A 92 8.89 -3.20 13.21
C ALA A 92 7.96 -2.00 13.46
N VAL A 93 6.79 -2.22 14.05
CA VAL A 93 5.86 -1.15 14.45
C VAL A 93 6.50 -0.19 15.47
N LEU A 94 7.17 -0.72 16.51
CA LEU A 94 7.85 0.12 17.50
C LEU A 94 8.90 1.04 16.85
N LEU A 95 9.67 0.52 15.90
CA LEU A 95 10.71 1.24 15.17
C LEU A 95 10.11 2.26 14.19
N ALA A 96 9.09 1.88 13.44
CA ALA A 96 8.41 2.75 12.47
C ALA A 96 7.77 3.98 13.14
N ARG A 97 7.27 3.83 14.37
CA ARG A 97 6.73 4.94 15.17
C ARG A 97 7.77 5.98 15.59
N GLN A 98 9.06 5.68 15.46
CA GLN A 98 10.13 6.62 15.83
C GLN A 98 10.25 7.74 14.80
N LYS A 99 9.54 8.85 15.03
CA LYS A 99 9.43 9.98 14.10
C LYS A 99 10.74 10.74 13.81
N LYS A 100 11.82 10.48 14.55
CA LYS A 100 13.08 11.23 14.46
C LYS A 100 14.28 10.40 13.98
N SER A 101 14.09 9.14 13.59
CA SER A 101 15.20 8.28 13.17
C SER A 101 14.91 7.57 11.86
N ARG A 102 15.55 8.06 10.79
CA ARG A 102 15.60 7.37 9.50
C ARG A 102 16.20 5.97 9.63
N GLY A 103 17.17 5.80 10.54
CA GLY A 103 17.75 4.49 10.83
C GLY A 103 16.72 3.49 11.38
N HIS A 104 15.84 3.93 12.29
CA HIS A 104 14.75 3.07 12.78
C HIS A 104 13.73 2.76 11.68
N ALA A 105 13.41 3.72 10.81
CA ALA A 105 12.55 3.46 9.65
C ALA A 105 13.15 2.40 8.71
N LEU A 106 14.44 2.53 8.38
CA LEU A 106 15.15 1.52 7.57
C LEU A 106 15.15 0.14 8.22
N ARG A 107 15.46 0.05 9.52
CA ARG A 107 15.40 -1.23 10.24
C ARG A 107 13.99 -1.81 10.30
N SER A 108 12.97 -0.98 10.47
CA SER A 108 11.57 -1.43 10.46
C SER A 108 11.17 -2.04 9.13
N PHE A 109 11.63 -1.44 8.02
CA PHE A 109 11.45 -1.96 6.67
C PHE A 109 12.18 -3.29 6.47
N GLU A 110 13.47 -3.38 6.84
CA GLU A 110 14.25 -4.61 6.69
C GLU A 110 13.61 -5.79 7.44
N ILE A 111 13.13 -5.54 8.67
CA ILE A 111 12.45 -6.55 9.48
C ILE A 111 11.15 -6.99 8.81
N LEU A 112 10.29 -6.05 8.41
CA LEU A 112 8.99 -6.40 7.86
C LEU A 112 9.11 -7.07 6.49
N ARG A 113 10.07 -6.65 5.66
CA ARG A 113 10.43 -7.36 4.42
C ARG A 113 10.87 -8.80 4.70
N GLY A 114 11.66 -9.01 5.75
CA GLY A 114 12.05 -10.34 6.20
C GLY A 114 10.84 -11.19 6.62
N VAL A 115 9.84 -10.58 7.29
CA VAL A 115 8.57 -11.22 7.64
C VAL A 115 7.81 -11.65 6.39
N TYR A 116 7.66 -10.77 5.39
CA TYR A 116 6.98 -11.05 4.13
C TYR A 116 7.60 -12.21 3.35
N ARG A 117 8.93 -12.32 3.41
CA ARG A 117 9.69 -13.40 2.73
C ARG A 117 9.80 -14.68 3.55
N ALA A 118 9.22 -14.74 4.75
CA ALA A 118 9.26 -15.94 5.58
C ALA A 118 8.36 -17.04 4.98
N PRO A 119 8.85 -18.30 4.88
CA PRO A 119 8.07 -19.38 4.32
C PRO A 119 6.86 -19.69 5.20
N GLY A 120 5.68 -19.78 4.58
CA GLY A 120 4.44 -20.11 5.28
C GLY A 120 3.85 -18.95 6.08
N LEU A 121 4.27 -17.70 5.83
CA LEU A 121 3.56 -16.53 6.35
C LEU A 121 2.08 -16.62 5.99
N LYS A 122 1.23 -16.45 7.00
CA LYS A 122 -0.20 -16.21 6.84
C LYS A 122 -0.47 -14.80 7.34
N PRO A 123 -0.62 -13.81 6.45
CA PRO A 123 -0.91 -12.46 6.88
C PRO A 123 -2.19 -12.41 7.70
N ASP A 124 -2.16 -11.60 8.75
CA ASP A 124 -3.30 -11.27 9.59
C ASP A 124 -3.48 -9.75 9.66
N ASP A 125 -4.46 -9.30 10.44
CA ASP A 125 -4.72 -7.87 10.64
C ASP A 125 -3.50 -7.14 11.21
N TYR A 126 -2.65 -7.84 11.96
CA TYR A 126 -1.43 -7.27 12.52
C TYR A 126 -0.35 -7.09 11.45
N THR A 127 -0.24 -8.00 10.48
CA THR A 127 0.61 -7.82 9.28
C THR A 127 0.20 -6.58 8.49
N LYS A 128 -1.12 -6.39 8.28
CA LYS A 128 -1.65 -5.17 7.63
C LYS A 128 -1.27 -3.92 8.43
N LEU A 129 -1.52 -3.92 9.74
CA LEU A 129 -1.15 -2.81 10.63
C LEU A 129 0.34 -2.49 10.54
N ALA A 130 1.21 -3.49 10.64
CA ALA A 130 2.66 -3.31 10.55
C ALA A 130 3.09 -2.68 9.23
N SER A 131 2.46 -3.10 8.13
CA SER A 131 2.74 -2.57 6.79
C SER A 131 2.39 -1.09 6.67
N ILE A 132 1.23 -0.68 7.18
CA ILE A 132 0.81 0.72 7.20
C ILE A 132 1.81 1.58 7.99
N TYR A 133 2.22 1.14 9.19
CA TYR A 133 3.18 1.90 10.00
C TYR A 133 4.56 2.02 9.34
N VAL A 134 5.08 0.92 8.80
CA VAL A 134 6.40 0.90 8.17
C VAL A 134 6.38 1.72 6.87
N MET A 135 5.33 1.60 6.06
CA MET A 135 5.14 2.42 4.87
C MET A 135 5.09 3.91 5.22
N ASP A 136 4.28 4.32 6.19
CA ASP A 136 4.26 5.70 6.70
C ASP A 136 5.66 6.17 7.13
N ALA A 137 6.41 5.34 7.85
CA ALA A 137 7.77 5.67 8.25
C ALA A 137 8.71 5.87 7.04
N CYS A 138 8.65 4.99 6.05
CA CYS A 138 9.42 5.13 4.82
C CYS A 138 9.09 6.42 4.08
N LEU A 139 7.79 6.72 3.88
CA LEU A 139 7.35 7.93 3.19
C LEU A 139 7.75 9.21 3.95
N ARG A 140 7.57 9.24 5.28
CA ARG A 140 8.01 10.36 6.14
C ARG A 140 9.49 10.66 6.03
N PHE A 141 10.33 9.64 5.84
CA PHE A 141 11.77 9.82 5.68
C PHE A 141 12.23 9.87 4.22
N ARG A 142 11.33 10.05 3.24
CA ARG A 142 11.66 10.12 1.81
C ARG A 142 12.41 8.86 1.33
N MET A 143 11.93 7.70 1.75
CA MET A 143 12.43 6.38 1.35
C MET A 143 11.44 5.70 0.40
N LEU A 144 11.11 6.38 -0.70
CA LEU A 144 10.03 5.96 -1.61
C LEU A 144 10.26 4.55 -2.18
N ASP A 145 11.47 4.22 -2.61
CA ASP A 145 11.76 2.89 -3.16
C ASP A 145 11.54 1.77 -2.14
N HIS A 146 11.77 2.05 -0.85
CA HIS A 146 11.51 1.07 0.22
C HIS A 146 10.02 0.97 0.51
N ALA A 147 9.28 2.07 0.40
CA ALA A 147 7.82 2.05 0.52
C ALA A 147 7.18 1.25 -0.64
N MET A 148 7.68 1.42 -1.87
CA MET A 148 7.23 0.66 -3.04
C MET A 148 7.60 -0.83 -2.93
N GLU A 149 8.82 -1.17 -2.51
CA GLU A 149 9.17 -2.58 -2.29
C GLU A 149 8.25 -3.21 -1.23
N LEU A 150 7.92 -2.49 -0.16
CA LEU A 150 6.99 -2.99 0.85
C LEU A 150 5.54 -3.09 0.34
N TYR A 151 5.12 -2.16 -0.51
CA TYR A 151 3.83 -2.21 -1.19
C TYR A 151 3.71 -3.49 -2.03
N ASP A 152 4.73 -3.78 -2.84
CA ASP A 152 4.77 -4.99 -3.67
C ASP A 152 4.76 -6.27 -2.82
N GLU A 153 5.54 -6.32 -1.73
CA GLU A 153 5.55 -7.46 -0.80
C GLU A 153 4.17 -7.69 -0.17
N ALA A 154 3.47 -6.61 0.22
CA ALA A 154 2.12 -6.67 0.76
C ALA A 154 1.11 -7.18 -0.30
N ALA A 155 1.15 -6.62 -1.51
CA ALA A 155 0.28 -7.02 -2.62
C ALA A 155 0.49 -8.50 -3.01
N ASN A 156 1.75 -8.96 -3.05
CA ASN A 156 2.11 -10.36 -3.35
C ASN A 156 1.57 -11.35 -2.31
N GLN A 157 1.36 -10.92 -1.06
CA GLN A 157 0.74 -11.72 0.00
C GLN A 157 -0.75 -11.42 0.17
N ALA A 158 -1.38 -10.73 -0.78
CA ALA A 158 -2.79 -10.32 -0.74
C ALA A 158 -3.16 -9.49 0.51
N VAL A 159 -2.21 -8.68 1.01
CA VAL A 159 -2.45 -7.74 2.10
C VAL A 159 -2.87 -6.40 1.52
N VAL A 160 -4.17 -6.09 1.64
CA VAL A 160 -4.72 -4.81 1.18
C VAL A 160 -4.53 -3.75 2.27
N LEU A 161 -3.93 -2.61 1.91
CA LEU A 161 -3.70 -1.49 2.81
C LEU A 161 -4.99 -0.66 3.01
N ASP A 162 -4.92 0.38 3.82
CA ASP A 162 -6.05 1.32 3.98
C ASP A 162 -5.89 2.54 3.06
N LEU A 163 -7.01 3.23 2.82
CA LEU A 163 -7.04 4.40 1.93
C LEU A 163 -6.00 5.47 2.31
N PRO A 164 -5.80 5.82 3.60
CA PRO A 164 -4.75 6.76 3.98
C PRO A 164 -3.32 6.33 3.59
N ALA A 165 -3.01 5.03 3.63
CA ALA A 165 -1.72 4.52 3.17
C ALA A 165 -1.56 4.68 1.66
N TYR A 166 -2.60 4.33 0.88
CA TYR A 166 -2.62 4.54 -0.57
C TYR A 166 -2.47 6.02 -0.93
N ASP A 167 -3.25 6.91 -0.32
CA ASP A 167 -3.14 8.35 -0.57
C ASP A 167 -1.73 8.87 -0.22
N GLY A 168 -1.12 8.36 0.86
CA GLY A 168 0.25 8.65 1.24
C GLY A 168 1.24 8.28 0.15
N LEU A 169 1.11 7.05 -0.38
CA LEU A 169 1.97 6.52 -1.44
C LEU A 169 1.80 7.28 -2.75
N LEU A 170 0.55 7.55 -3.17
CA LEU A 170 0.23 8.32 -4.37
C LEU A 170 0.86 9.73 -4.33
N ARG A 171 0.68 10.46 -3.23
CA ARG A 171 1.32 11.78 -3.06
C ARG A 171 2.83 11.71 -3.18
N ALA A 172 3.46 10.69 -2.56
CA ALA A 172 4.91 10.55 -2.60
C ALA A 172 5.44 10.17 -4.00
N LEU A 173 4.71 9.36 -4.76
CA LEU A 173 5.04 9.04 -6.16
C LEU A 173 4.94 10.28 -7.06
N LEU A 174 3.87 11.06 -6.92
CA LEU A 174 3.66 12.30 -7.68
C LEU A 174 4.71 13.36 -7.35
N ASP A 175 5.05 13.54 -6.06
CA ASP A 175 6.16 14.42 -5.62
C ASP A 175 7.50 14.01 -6.24
N ALA A 176 7.71 12.71 -6.47
CA ALA A 176 8.90 12.15 -7.09
C ALA A 176 8.83 12.08 -8.63
N LYS A 177 7.77 12.61 -9.25
CA LYS A 177 7.53 12.56 -10.71
C LYS A 177 7.48 11.15 -11.29
N ARG A 178 6.97 10.19 -10.52
CA ARG A 178 6.70 8.80 -10.94
C ARG A 178 5.21 8.62 -11.22
N VAL A 179 4.72 9.30 -12.25
CA VAL A 179 3.26 9.46 -12.53
C VAL A 179 2.65 8.14 -13.00
N GLU A 180 3.40 7.38 -13.79
CA GLU A 180 2.99 6.08 -14.33
C GLU A 180 2.71 5.11 -13.17
N GLU A 181 3.64 4.99 -12.23
CA GLU A 181 3.50 4.14 -11.04
C GLU A 181 2.36 4.61 -10.12
N ALA A 182 2.17 5.93 -9.97
CA ALA A 182 1.03 6.46 -9.21
C ALA A 182 -0.31 6.06 -9.87
N THR A 183 -0.36 6.11 -11.20
CA THR A 183 -1.55 5.74 -11.97
C THR A 183 -1.83 4.24 -11.86
N GLU A 184 -0.80 3.40 -11.90
CA GLU A 184 -0.92 1.95 -11.67
C GLU A 184 -1.46 1.63 -10.27
N VAL A 185 -0.89 2.23 -9.22
CA VAL A 185 -1.38 2.05 -7.84
C VAL A 185 -2.85 2.47 -7.71
N LEU A 186 -3.23 3.60 -8.31
CA LEU A 186 -4.64 4.04 -8.28
C LEU A 186 -5.54 3.06 -9.03
N ARG A 187 -5.16 2.57 -10.22
CA ARG A 187 -5.91 1.54 -10.94
C ARG A 187 -6.08 0.27 -10.11
N GLU A 188 -5.08 -0.13 -9.33
CA GLU A 188 -5.20 -1.28 -8.42
C GLU A 188 -6.23 -1.04 -7.31
N VAL A 189 -6.24 0.16 -6.69
CA VAL A 189 -7.26 0.54 -5.70
C VAL A 189 -8.66 0.51 -6.31
N VAL A 190 -8.81 0.99 -7.54
CA VAL A 190 -10.09 1.07 -8.24
C VAL A 190 -10.59 -0.32 -8.66
N ASN A 191 -9.69 -1.23 -9.03
CA ASN A 191 -10.06 -2.61 -9.40
C ASN A 191 -10.31 -3.54 -8.19
N GLY A 192 -9.80 -3.19 -7.00
CA GLY A 192 -10.01 -3.96 -5.77
C GLY A 192 -11.39 -3.72 -5.15
N GLU A 193 -11.90 -4.64 -4.32
CA GLU A 193 -13.18 -4.48 -3.62
C GLU A 193 -13.04 -3.96 -2.18
N ASP A 194 -11.89 -4.16 -1.55
CA ASP A 194 -11.69 -3.94 -0.11
C ASP A 194 -11.48 -2.47 0.29
N VAL A 195 -11.26 -1.58 -0.69
CA VAL A 195 -11.04 -0.15 -0.48
C VAL A 195 -12.00 0.64 -1.36
N CYS A 196 -12.72 1.59 -0.76
CA CYS A 196 -13.53 2.56 -1.48
C CYS A 196 -12.69 3.81 -1.74
N PRO A 197 -12.21 4.05 -2.97
CA PRO A 197 -11.53 5.30 -3.27
C PRO A 197 -12.53 6.47 -3.20
N MET A 198 -12.01 7.67 -2.95
CA MET A 198 -12.81 8.90 -2.92
C MET A 198 -12.31 9.86 -4.00
N GLU A 199 -13.11 10.88 -4.32
CA GLU A 199 -12.72 11.96 -5.23
C GLU A 199 -11.29 12.50 -4.94
N GLN A 200 -10.98 12.69 -3.65
CA GLN A 200 -9.69 13.17 -3.17
C GLN A 200 -8.49 12.24 -3.47
N THR A 201 -8.74 10.94 -3.65
CA THR A 201 -7.72 9.95 -4.01
C THR A 201 -7.36 10.07 -5.50
N PHE A 202 -8.32 10.44 -6.36
CA PHE A 202 -8.12 10.58 -7.81
C PHE A 202 -7.48 11.91 -8.20
N LEU A 203 -7.96 13.02 -7.61
CA LEU A 203 -7.64 14.37 -8.04
C LEU A 203 -6.13 14.63 -8.23
N PRO A 204 -5.23 14.24 -7.30
CA PRO A 204 -3.79 14.47 -7.48
C PRO A 204 -3.20 13.79 -8.73
N VAL A 205 -3.67 12.58 -9.05
CA VAL A 205 -3.21 11.81 -10.20
C VAL A 205 -3.78 12.40 -11.49
N LEU A 206 -5.08 12.72 -11.51
CA LEU A 206 -5.75 13.35 -12.66
C LEU A 206 -5.10 14.69 -13.03
N VAL A 207 -4.77 15.51 -12.05
CA VAL A 207 -4.09 16.80 -12.27
C VAL A 207 -2.74 16.60 -12.95
N GLU A 208 -1.97 15.59 -12.57
CA GLU A 208 -0.65 15.35 -13.16
C GLU A 208 -0.74 14.72 -14.56
N LEU A 209 -1.73 13.85 -14.81
CA LEU A 209 -2.03 13.33 -16.15
C LEU A 209 -2.41 14.46 -17.12
N VAL A 210 -3.32 15.35 -16.72
CA VAL A 210 -3.75 16.50 -17.54
C VAL A 210 -2.59 17.46 -17.79
N LYS A 211 -1.75 17.76 -16.79
CA LYS A 211 -0.52 18.56 -17.00
C LYS A 211 0.44 17.93 -18.00
N SER A 212 0.48 16.60 -18.03
CA SER A 212 1.31 15.81 -18.94
C SER A 212 0.64 15.58 -20.30
N ARG A 213 -0.57 16.09 -20.52
CA ARG A 213 -1.39 15.94 -21.73
C ARG A 213 -1.83 14.50 -22.00
N GLU A 214 -1.85 13.67 -20.96
CA GLU A 214 -2.33 12.29 -20.98
C GLU A 214 -3.85 12.25 -20.75
N TYR A 215 -4.58 12.91 -21.65
CA TYR A 215 -6.03 13.14 -21.54
C TYR A 215 -6.87 11.85 -21.62
N ASP A 216 -6.44 10.89 -22.43
CA ASP A 216 -7.13 9.60 -22.57
C ASP A 216 -7.05 8.80 -21.26
N ASP A 217 -5.86 8.77 -20.65
CA ASP A 217 -5.62 8.10 -19.36
C ASP A 217 -6.42 8.77 -18.22
N ALA A 218 -6.49 10.10 -18.21
CA ALA A 218 -7.31 10.83 -17.24
C ALA A 218 -8.80 10.50 -17.39
N THR A 219 -9.32 10.50 -18.63
CA THR A 219 -10.72 10.17 -18.94
C THR A 219 -11.07 8.74 -18.51
N GLU A 220 -10.21 7.78 -18.84
CA GLU A 220 -10.41 6.38 -18.48
C GLU A 220 -10.40 6.19 -16.96
N LEU A 221 -9.48 6.84 -16.25
CA LEU A 221 -9.41 6.75 -14.80
C LEU A 221 -10.65 7.34 -14.12
N MET A 222 -11.18 8.46 -14.62
CA MET A 222 -12.44 9.03 -14.15
C MET A 222 -13.61 8.08 -14.40
N ARG A 223 -13.71 7.47 -15.59
CA ARG A 223 -14.73 6.45 -15.87
C ARG A 223 -14.66 5.28 -14.90
N GLN A 224 -13.46 4.76 -14.64
CA GLN A 224 -13.29 3.68 -13.68
C GLN A 224 -13.73 4.11 -12.27
N GLY A 225 -13.41 5.35 -11.85
CA GLY A 225 -13.91 5.92 -10.59
C GLY A 225 -15.45 5.97 -10.53
N GLN A 226 -16.11 6.45 -11.58
CA GLN A 226 -17.57 6.50 -11.66
C GLN A 226 -18.19 5.10 -11.56
N THR A 227 -17.60 4.09 -12.23
CA THR A 227 -18.08 2.69 -12.11
C THR A 227 -17.93 2.12 -10.70
N ARG A 228 -17.04 2.69 -9.88
CA ARG A 228 -16.86 2.35 -8.46
C ARG A 228 -17.71 3.22 -7.52
N GLY A 229 -18.59 4.06 -8.07
CA GLY A 229 -19.48 4.94 -7.31
C GLY A 229 -18.79 6.19 -6.77
N VAL A 230 -17.66 6.59 -7.34
CA VAL A 230 -17.04 7.89 -7.02
C VAL A 230 -17.77 8.98 -7.75
N ASP A 231 -18.33 9.91 -6.97
CA ASP A 231 -18.98 11.10 -7.48
C ASP A 231 -17.94 12.21 -7.64
N PHE A 232 -17.73 12.65 -8.88
CA PHE A 232 -16.80 13.73 -9.19
C PHE A 232 -17.57 15.05 -9.21
N THR A 233 -17.09 16.03 -8.47
CA THR A 233 -17.76 17.31 -8.30
C THR A 233 -16.99 18.43 -9.01
N SER A 234 -17.46 19.67 -8.84
CA SER A 234 -16.71 20.85 -9.28
C SER A 234 -15.29 20.92 -8.71
N GLU A 235 -15.05 20.32 -7.54
CA GLU A 235 -13.70 20.25 -6.93
C GLU A 235 -12.72 19.46 -7.80
N THR A 236 -13.19 18.47 -8.57
CA THR A 236 -12.37 17.77 -9.56
C THR A 236 -12.40 18.44 -10.93
N PHE A 237 -13.58 18.79 -11.44
CA PHE A 237 -13.69 19.29 -12.81
C PHE A 237 -13.04 20.67 -13.01
N HIS A 238 -13.23 21.60 -12.06
CA HIS A 238 -12.72 22.97 -12.22
C HIS A 238 -11.19 23.03 -12.35
N PRO A 239 -10.38 22.39 -11.48
CA PRO A 239 -8.93 22.36 -11.65
C PRO A 239 -8.48 21.72 -12.97
N LEU A 240 -9.15 20.66 -13.42
CA LEU A 240 -8.78 19.96 -14.65
C LEU A 240 -9.08 20.80 -15.90
N LEU A 241 -10.23 21.47 -15.95
CA LEU A 241 -10.57 22.40 -17.04
C LEU A 241 -9.59 23.57 -17.13
N VAL A 242 -9.30 24.22 -15.99
CA VAL A 242 -8.34 25.35 -15.94
C VAL A 242 -6.95 24.93 -16.42
N LEU A 243 -6.56 23.66 -16.24
CA LEU A 243 -5.30 23.12 -16.76
C LEU A 243 -5.40 22.81 -18.26
N ALA A 244 -6.48 22.19 -18.70
CA ALA A 244 -6.71 21.81 -20.09
C ALA A 244 -6.86 23.03 -21.01
N GLU A 245 -7.53 24.10 -20.59
CA GLU A 245 -7.69 25.34 -21.36
C GLU A 245 -6.35 26.07 -21.63
N LYS A 246 -5.35 25.83 -20.79
CA LYS A 246 -3.99 26.36 -21.02
C LYS A 246 -3.25 25.62 -22.13
N ASP A 247 -3.71 24.43 -22.49
CA ASP A 247 -3.17 23.70 -23.62
C ASP A 247 -3.73 24.27 -24.93
N THR A 248 -2.88 24.98 -25.66
CA THR A 248 -3.24 25.56 -26.96
C THR A 248 -3.22 24.54 -28.10
N ALA A 249 -2.84 23.29 -27.82
CA ALA A 249 -2.85 22.21 -28.80
C ALA A 249 -4.26 21.65 -28.99
N SER A 250 -4.83 21.75 -30.20
CA SER A 250 -6.10 21.13 -30.54
C SER A 250 -5.90 19.65 -30.90
N THR A 251 -5.61 18.82 -29.89
CA THR A 251 -5.52 17.36 -30.06
C THR A 251 -6.89 16.72 -29.94
N ASP A 252 -7.10 15.61 -30.65
CA ASP A 252 -8.35 14.83 -30.57
C ASP A 252 -8.63 14.34 -29.14
N SER A 253 -7.59 13.95 -28.39
CA SER A 253 -7.70 13.54 -26.99
C SER A 253 -8.08 14.70 -26.06
N LEU A 254 -7.58 15.92 -26.29
CA LEU A 254 -8.02 17.11 -25.53
C LEU A 254 -9.48 17.43 -25.82
N ILE A 255 -9.90 17.41 -27.09
CA ILE A 255 -11.30 17.69 -27.47
C ILE A 255 -12.24 16.68 -26.82
N LYS A 256 -11.90 15.39 -26.87
CA LYS A 256 -12.68 14.31 -26.21
C LYS A 256 -12.73 14.49 -24.70
N PHE A 257 -11.62 14.87 -24.07
CA PHE A 257 -11.57 15.12 -22.63
C PHE A 257 -12.44 16.31 -22.23
N LEU A 258 -12.37 17.43 -22.95
CA LEU A 258 -13.22 18.60 -22.67
C LEU A 258 -14.70 18.27 -22.84
N SER A 259 -15.07 17.56 -23.91
CA SER A 259 -16.45 17.06 -24.11
C SER A 259 -16.89 16.16 -22.96
N PHE A 260 -16.03 15.23 -22.51
CA PHE A 260 -16.35 14.35 -21.38
C PHE A 260 -16.59 15.15 -20.09
N VAL A 261 -15.77 16.16 -19.81
CA VAL A 261 -15.95 17.00 -18.62
C VAL A 261 -17.22 17.86 -18.71
N GLU A 262 -17.54 18.40 -19.89
CA GLU A 262 -18.78 19.14 -20.12
C GLU A 262 -20.01 18.25 -19.92
N ASP A 263 -20.04 17.07 -20.53
CA ASP A 263 -21.14 16.09 -20.41
C ASP A 263 -21.33 15.65 -18.95
N ALA A 264 -20.22 15.35 -18.25
CA ALA A 264 -20.27 14.92 -16.85
C ALA A 264 -20.66 16.04 -15.88
N TRP A 265 -20.46 17.31 -16.23
CA TRP A 265 -20.92 18.44 -15.44
C TRP A 265 -22.42 18.69 -15.64
N GLU A 266 -22.94 18.64 -16.87
CA GLU A 266 -24.36 18.91 -17.11
C GLU A 266 -25.29 17.90 -16.40
N GLU A 267 -24.89 16.63 -16.25
CA GLU A 267 -25.63 15.64 -15.43
C GLU A 267 -25.79 16.06 -13.95
N TYR A 268 -24.91 16.95 -13.45
CA TYR A 268 -24.96 17.46 -12.07
C TYR A 268 -25.86 18.70 -11.92
N LYS A 269 -26.12 19.44 -13.01
CA LYS A 269 -27.00 20.62 -12.99
C LYS A 269 -28.48 20.26 -13.07
N ASP A 270 -28.79 19.11 -13.65
CA ASP A 270 -30.16 18.57 -13.73
C ASP A 270 -30.64 18.00 -12.38
N PHE A 271 -29.78 17.94 -11.36
CA PHE A 271 -30.18 17.61 -9.98
C PHE A 271 -30.68 18.88 -9.27
N ASP A 272 -31.96 19.23 -9.47
CA ASP A 272 -32.66 20.23 -8.66
C ASP A 272 -33.27 19.56 -7.41
N PRO A 273 -32.64 19.67 -6.22
CA PRO A 273 -33.20 19.09 -4.99
C PRO A 273 -34.53 19.73 -4.56
N GLU A 274 -34.95 20.86 -5.15
CA GLU A 274 -36.27 21.43 -4.93
C GLU A 274 -37.36 20.85 -5.83
N GLU A 275 -37.04 20.24 -6.99
CA GLU A 275 -38.05 19.57 -7.84
C GLU A 275 -38.54 18.23 -7.23
N ASP A 276 -37.71 17.55 -6.44
CA ASP A 276 -38.06 16.28 -5.77
C ASP A 276 -38.82 16.45 -4.43
N LEU A 277 -39.05 17.68 -3.95
CA LEU A 277 -39.89 17.92 -2.76
C LEU A 277 -41.37 17.64 -3.01
N ASP A 278 -41.79 17.68 -4.28
CA ASP A 278 -43.15 17.37 -4.71
C ASP A 278 -43.33 15.94 -5.23
N ASP A 279 -42.26 15.13 -5.29
CA ASP A 279 -42.36 13.70 -5.59
C ASP A 279 -43.19 12.98 -4.51
N PRO A 280 -44.35 12.38 -4.85
CA PRO A 280 -45.16 11.63 -3.91
C PRO A 280 -44.45 10.38 -3.33
N GLU A 281 -43.33 9.93 -3.90
CA GLU A 281 -42.51 8.83 -3.38
C GLU A 281 -41.35 9.28 -2.47
N ASN A 282 -41.14 10.59 -2.28
CA ASN A 282 -40.06 11.11 -1.45
C ASN A 282 -40.23 10.70 0.04
N PRO A 283 -39.34 9.84 0.59
CA PRO A 283 -39.47 9.32 1.95
C PRO A 283 -39.18 10.37 3.05
N PHE A 284 -38.74 11.57 2.66
CA PHE A 284 -38.41 12.67 3.57
C PHE A 284 -39.48 13.78 3.63
N ARG A 285 -40.61 13.63 2.91
CA ARG A 285 -41.69 14.64 2.83
C ARG A 285 -42.40 14.93 4.17
N SER A 286 -42.11 14.18 5.23
CA SER A 286 -42.78 14.27 6.53
C SER A 286 -41.86 14.52 7.72
N LEU A 287 -40.70 15.16 7.51
CA LEU A 287 -39.83 15.66 8.58
C LEU A 287 -39.99 17.17 8.78
#